data_AF-K2DNS7-F1
#
_entry.id   AF-K2DNS7-F1
#
_cell.length_a   1.000
_cell.length_b   1.000
_cell.length_c   1.000
_cell.angle_alpha   90.00
_cell.angle_beta   90.00
_cell.angle_gamma   90.00
#
_symmetry.space_group_name_H-M   'P 1'
#
loop_
_entity.id
_entity.type
_entity.pdbx_description
1 polymer ?
#
loop_
_entity_poly.entity_id
_entity_poly.type
_entity_poly.pdbx_seq_one_letter_code
_entity_poly.pdbx_strand_id
1 'polypeptide(L)'
;MQDVYLSLNNNILRLTYIGKEGLKTYSAQLAEDIVSDTKILDIQRYADEVTKGIAQLTKISLAKLELTVITEPEDTILRFIMVNKRDGDKNEQLLNDMKSKITEASLEDLYFSYQKIAPFLYQFIGVKKQYMDNLLELTTALGVSLKNVVPWLILMPKYVGTNDPAVFICRVDGSHAMALSELNGIFYSGVSNKEVTADQLESFVADLSLYKKKTPVKKVYTLNYRDFDVKGFEVSEIGLPPINNEFDDEFKVNMLVNYMMDTEPDITFCQMNLLNLMPLPSVVKSNKSLVYAGAASILVIAGILSFFLFFNKSGKNDNSQVASAVDQNVLSEQTSQNEPQPVQPVPLNKADLKIMVLNGSGINGLAARTKTLLEEKGYKIVDIDTANEAREDTLLRFKKDKLAYKELIQGDTKEAFPQVVVEDTLADTEGYDVLIVAGSTAEL
;
A
#
# COMPACT_ATOMS: atom_id res chain seq x y z
N MET A 1 1.43 -8.67 18.60
CA MET A 1 2.09 -7.87 19.65
C MET A 1 1.14 -6.75 20.02
N GLN A 2 1.53 -5.79 20.85
CA GLN A 2 0.66 -4.65 21.21
C GLN A 2 1.19 -3.41 20.51
N ASP A 3 0.27 -2.64 19.96
CA ASP A 3 0.61 -1.56 19.04
C ASP A 3 0.52 -0.23 19.79
N VAL A 4 1.55 0.60 19.60
CA VAL A 4 1.57 2.00 20.00
C VAL A 4 1.51 2.84 18.74
N TYR A 5 0.49 3.70 18.64
CA TYR A 5 0.34 4.68 17.58
C TYR A 5 0.99 5.98 18.02
N LEU A 6 1.87 6.52 17.19
CA LEU A 6 2.59 7.77 17.41
C LEU A 6 2.22 8.77 16.31
N SER A 7 1.80 9.97 16.70
CA SER A 7 1.62 11.12 15.81
C SER A 7 2.30 12.36 16.39
N LEU A 8 2.76 13.24 15.50
CA LEU A 8 3.42 14.50 15.83
C LEU A 8 2.95 15.58 14.84
N ASN A 9 2.30 16.62 15.36
CA ASN A 9 1.89 17.80 14.61
C ASN A 9 1.88 19.02 15.54
N ASN A 10 2.22 20.22 15.06
CA ASN A 10 2.25 21.45 15.86
C ASN A 10 3.06 21.32 17.16
N ASN A 11 4.17 20.56 17.11
CA ASN A 11 5.01 20.22 18.26
C ASN A 11 4.29 19.40 19.36
N ILE A 12 3.12 18.84 19.09
CA ILE A 12 2.37 18.00 20.04
C ILE A 12 2.63 16.53 19.71
N LEU A 13 3.31 15.84 20.63
CA LEU A 13 3.48 14.40 20.59
C LEU A 13 2.21 13.73 21.12
N ARG A 14 1.64 12.81 20.34
CA ARG A 14 0.54 11.95 20.76
C ARG A 14 0.91 10.49 20.67
N LEU A 15 0.56 9.77 21.73
CA LEU A 15 0.73 8.34 21.81
C LEU A 15 -0.60 7.70 22.16
N THR A 16 -0.93 6.63 21.45
CA THR A 16 -2.10 5.81 21.74
C THR A 16 -1.70 4.36 21.84
N TYR A 17 -1.95 3.77 22.99
CA TYR A 17 -1.72 2.35 23.24
C TYR A 17 -3.04 1.60 23.18
N ILE A 18 -3.06 0.52 22.41
CA ILE A 18 -4.21 -0.37 22.28
C ILE A 18 -3.73 -1.79 22.57
N GLY A 19 -4.21 -2.35 23.68
CA GLY A 19 -3.79 -3.68 24.10
C GLY A 19 -4.71 -4.29 25.14
N LYS A 20 -4.22 -5.34 25.80
CA LYS A 20 -4.98 -6.09 26.81
C LYS A 20 -5.41 -5.24 28.01
N GLU A 21 -4.71 -4.14 28.26
CA GLU A 21 -5.02 -3.20 29.35
C GLU A 21 -6.06 -2.13 28.94
N GLY A 22 -6.65 -2.27 27.75
CA GLY A 22 -7.58 -1.31 27.16
C GLY A 22 -6.87 -0.21 26.36
N LEU A 23 -7.68 0.72 25.86
CA LEU A 23 -7.23 1.95 25.20
C LEU A 23 -6.64 2.92 26.24
N LYS A 24 -5.45 3.45 25.98
CA LYS A 24 -4.82 4.51 26.77
C LYS A 24 -4.16 5.53 25.87
N THR A 25 -4.24 6.80 26.23
CA THR A 25 -3.75 7.92 25.43
C THR A 25 -2.82 8.83 26.24
N TYR A 26 -1.88 9.47 25.56
CA TYR A 26 -0.91 10.42 26.13
C TYR A 26 -0.64 11.52 25.10
N SER A 27 -0.62 12.78 25.57
CA SER A 27 -0.34 13.96 24.75
C SER A 27 0.65 14.87 25.50
N ALA A 28 1.59 15.47 24.77
CA ALA A 28 2.55 16.42 25.32
C ALA A 28 3.01 17.46 24.31
N GLN A 29 2.96 18.74 24.69
CA GLN A 29 3.61 19.82 23.96
C GLN A 29 5.13 19.72 24.14
N LEU A 30 5.85 19.62 23.04
CA LEU A 30 7.31 19.53 23.01
C LEU A 30 7.95 20.89 22.71
N ALA A 31 9.19 21.04 23.16
CA ALA A 31 9.96 22.25 22.94
C ALA A 31 10.39 22.40 21.46
N GLU A 32 10.43 23.65 20.98
CA GLU A 32 10.77 24.00 19.59
C GLU A 32 12.20 23.65 19.18
N ASP A 33 13.08 23.40 20.14
CA ASP A 33 14.45 22.94 19.89
C ASP A 33 14.56 21.41 19.79
N ILE A 34 13.52 20.67 20.17
CA ILE A 34 13.42 19.20 20.01
C ILE A 34 12.73 18.87 18.70
N VAL A 35 11.62 19.54 18.41
CA VAL A 35 10.81 19.36 17.21
C VAL A 35 10.34 20.71 16.68
N SER A 36 10.12 20.80 15.37
CA SER A 36 9.48 21.94 14.73
C SER A 36 8.36 21.43 13.82
N ASP A 37 7.14 21.66 14.25
CA ASP A 37 5.92 21.07 13.71
C ASP A 37 5.99 19.54 13.73
N THR A 38 6.13 18.91 12.56
CA THR A 38 6.32 17.46 12.40
C THR A 38 7.80 17.05 12.35
N LYS A 39 8.73 18.01 12.23
CA LYS A 39 10.16 17.75 12.02
C LYS A 39 10.87 17.47 13.33
N ILE A 40 11.60 16.36 13.37
CA ILE A 40 12.50 16.01 14.48
C ILE A 40 13.82 16.78 14.31
N LEU A 41 14.17 17.61 15.29
CA LEU A 41 15.42 18.39 15.31
C LEU A 41 16.50 17.76 16.21
N ASP A 42 16.08 17.11 17.30
CA ASP A 42 16.94 16.35 18.21
C ASP A 42 16.34 14.97 18.47
N ILE A 43 16.88 13.96 17.78
CA ILE A 43 16.38 12.57 17.81
C ILE A 43 16.48 11.97 19.21
N GLN A 44 17.55 12.24 19.96
CA GLN A 44 17.75 11.64 21.28
C GLN A 44 16.77 12.23 22.29
N ARG A 45 16.62 13.55 22.33
CA ARG A 45 15.65 14.21 23.22
C ARG A 45 14.22 13.86 22.84
N TYR A 46 13.93 13.70 21.55
CA TYR A 46 12.61 13.25 21.11
C TYR A 46 12.33 11.80 21.55
N ALA A 47 13.30 10.90 21.41
CA ALA A 47 13.20 9.52 21.89
C ALA A 47 12.98 9.45 23.42
N ASP A 48 13.61 10.34 24.19
CA ASP A 48 13.40 10.43 25.64
C ASP A 48 11.95 10.83 25.99
N GLU A 49 11.37 11.81 25.28
CA GLU A 49 9.96 12.21 25.48
C GLU A 49 8.97 11.11 25.05
N VAL A 50 9.25 10.41 23.94
CA VAL A 50 8.44 9.25 23.52
C VAL A 50 8.53 8.12 24.55
N THR A 51 9.73 7.81 25.07
CA THR A 51 9.94 6.79 26.10
C THR A 51 9.15 7.11 27.37
N LYS A 52 9.22 8.36 27.83
CA LYS A 52 8.48 8.87 28.99
C LYS A 52 6.97 8.77 28.78
N GLY A 53 6.47 9.10 27.59
CA GLY A 53 5.06 8.97 27.24
C GLY A 53 4.58 7.51 27.24
N ILE A 54 5.32 6.61 26.59
CA ILE A 54 5.00 5.16 26.57
C ILE A 54 4.97 4.58 28.00
N ALA A 55 5.91 4.98 28.86
CA ALA A 55 5.96 4.53 30.25
C ALA A 55 4.73 4.95 31.08
N GLN A 56 4.00 6.01 30.69
CA GLN A 56 2.73 6.39 31.31
C GLN A 56 1.56 5.54 30.80
N LEU A 57 1.64 5.05 29.56
CA LEU A 57 0.61 4.20 28.97
C LEU A 57 0.69 2.76 29.45
N THR A 58 1.88 2.18 29.46
CA THR A 58 2.06 0.74 29.71
C THR A 58 3.34 0.43 30.47
N LYS A 59 3.32 -0.67 31.23
CA LYS A 59 4.51 -1.22 31.91
C LYS A 59 5.30 -2.20 31.03
N ILE A 60 4.84 -2.41 29.80
CA ILE A 60 5.46 -3.36 28.88
C ILE A 60 6.75 -2.76 28.33
N SER A 61 7.80 -3.57 28.31
CA SER A 61 9.10 -3.19 27.76
C SER A 61 8.98 -2.78 26.29
N LEU A 62 9.64 -1.68 25.92
CA LEU A 62 9.66 -1.13 24.55
C LEU A 62 9.98 -2.19 23.49
N ALA A 63 10.92 -3.10 23.76
CA ALA A 63 11.30 -4.17 22.84
C ALA A 63 10.19 -5.21 22.55
N LYS A 64 9.06 -5.16 23.27
CA LYS A 64 7.88 -6.02 23.05
C LYS A 64 6.70 -5.28 22.40
N LEU A 65 6.84 -3.98 22.20
CA LEU A 65 5.86 -3.14 21.55
C LEU A 65 6.19 -3.02 20.07
N GLU A 66 5.17 -2.79 19.27
CA GLU A 66 5.32 -2.42 17.87
C GLU A 66 4.84 -0.97 17.69
N LEU A 67 5.64 -0.16 17.00
CA LEU A 67 5.34 1.25 16.75
C LEU A 67 4.68 1.41 15.38
N THR A 68 3.51 2.03 15.35
CA THR A 68 2.89 2.56 14.12
C THR A 68 3.00 4.08 14.16
N VAL A 69 3.72 4.66 13.21
CA VAL A 69 3.80 6.11 13.05
C VAL A 69 2.71 6.57 12.09
N ILE A 70 1.97 7.59 12.48
CA ILE A 70 0.97 8.26 11.65
C ILE A 70 1.62 9.53 11.11
N THR A 71 1.68 9.65 9.79
CA THR A 71 2.36 10.78 9.13
C THR A 71 1.36 11.82 8.68
N GLU A 72 1.73 13.08 8.88
CA GLU A 72 0.89 14.21 8.48
C GLU A 72 1.01 14.51 6.96
N PRO A 73 0.04 15.23 6.38
CA PRO A 73 0.01 15.47 4.93
C PRO A 73 1.19 16.28 4.38
N GLU A 74 1.86 17.09 5.19
CA GLU A 74 3.05 17.87 4.83
C GLU A 74 4.30 17.02 4.65
N ASP A 75 4.35 15.84 5.26
CA ASP A 75 5.46 14.89 5.14
C ASP A 75 5.27 13.89 4.00
N THR A 76 4.10 13.91 3.34
CA THR A 76 3.74 12.95 2.29
C THR A 76 3.25 13.62 1.01
N ILE A 77 3.63 13.06 -0.13
CA ILE A 77 3.27 13.59 -1.44
C ILE A 77 2.29 12.62 -2.09
N LEU A 78 1.02 13.03 -2.17
CA LEU A 78 -0.06 12.25 -2.77
C LEU A 78 -0.52 12.93 -4.06
N ARG A 79 -0.29 12.29 -5.22
CA ARG A 79 -0.64 12.88 -6.53
C ARG A 79 -1.16 11.84 -7.50
N PHE A 80 -1.99 12.28 -8.44
CA PHE A 80 -2.31 11.48 -9.62
C PHE A 80 -1.37 11.77 -10.78
N ILE A 81 -0.80 10.73 -11.35
CA ILE A 81 0.01 10.79 -12.57
C ILE A 81 -0.84 10.25 -13.72
N MET A 82 -1.00 11.06 -14.77
CA MET A 82 -1.75 10.71 -15.96
C MET A 82 -0.78 10.49 -17.11
N VAL A 83 -0.81 9.33 -17.75
CA VAL A 83 0.04 9.01 -18.90
C VAL A 83 -0.77 9.10 -20.19
N ASN A 84 -0.36 9.94 -21.14
CA ASN A 84 -1.09 10.08 -22.40
C ASN A 84 -0.90 8.86 -23.32
N LYS A 85 -1.87 8.60 -24.21
CA LYS A 85 -1.79 7.53 -25.26
C LYS A 85 -0.78 7.83 -26.38
N ARG A 86 0.23 8.68 -26.19
CA ARG A 86 1.14 9.07 -27.27
C ARG A 86 2.10 7.93 -27.61
N ASP A 87 2.50 7.84 -28.88
CA ASP A 87 3.56 6.95 -29.34
C ASP A 87 4.88 7.28 -28.63
N GLY A 88 5.46 6.32 -27.90
CA GLY A 88 6.70 6.46 -27.14
C GLY A 88 6.82 5.47 -25.98
N ASP A 89 7.98 5.46 -25.31
CA ASP A 89 8.18 4.63 -24.10
C ASP A 89 7.31 5.15 -22.96
N LYS A 90 6.37 4.30 -22.51
CA LYS A 90 5.43 4.61 -21.43
C LYS A 90 6.14 4.91 -20.11
N ASN A 91 7.30 4.30 -19.86
CA ASN A 91 8.05 4.49 -18.62
C ASN A 91 8.73 5.85 -18.59
N GLU A 92 9.31 6.28 -19.71
CA GLU A 92 9.91 7.61 -19.83
C GLU A 92 8.85 8.72 -19.74
N GLN A 93 7.69 8.52 -20.37
CA GLN A 93 6.55 9.43 -20.24
C GLN A 93 6.08 9.56 -18.78
N LEU A 94 5.90 8.43 -18.10
CA LEU A 94 5.49 8.40 -16.70
C LEU A 94 6.48 9.13 -15.79
N LEU A 95 7.78 8.90 -15.98
CA LEU A 95 8.83 9.57 -15.21
C LEU A 95 8.84 11.09 -15.46
N ASN A 96 8.66 11.52 -16.71
CA ASN A 96 8.58 12.94 -17.06
C ASN A 96 7.32 13.59 -16.47
N ASP A 97 6.18 12.90 -16.52
CA ASP A 97 4.93 13.37 -15.92
C ASP A 97 5.07 13.48 -14.38
N MET A 98 5.74 12.52 -13.73
CA MET A 98 6.10 12.63 -12.31
C MET A 98 6.96 13.85 -12.02
N LYS A 99 8.09 14.02 -12.74
CA LYS A 99 8.98 15.18 -12.57
C LYS A 99 8.27 16.52 -12.78
N SER A 100 7.25 16.57 -13.63
CA SER A 100 6.48 17.78 -13.89
C SER A 100 5.45 18.09 -12.79
N LYS A 101 4.87 17.05 -12.17
CA LYS A 101 3.79 17.17 -11.18
C LYS A 101 4.27 17.20 -9.74
N ILE A 102 5.39 16.55 -9.46
CA ILE A 102 6.02 16.54 -8.13
C ILE A 102 6.96 17.74 -8.08
N THR A 103 6.56 18.76 -7.33
CA THR A 103 7.28 20.05 -7.24
C THR A 103 7.84 20.29 -5.84
N GLU A 104 7.41 19.48 -4.87
CA GLU A 104 7.72 19.60 -3.45
C GLU A 104 9.12 19.09 -3.10
N ALA A 105 9.68 18.21 -3.93
CA ALA A 105 11.03 17.65 -3.81
C ALA A 105 11.48 17.02 -5.14
N SER A 106 12.80 16.86 -5.32
CA SER A 106 13.33 16.03 -6.41
C SER A 106 12.97 14.56 -6.15
N LEU A 107 12.68 13.79 -7.21
CA LEU A 107 12.42 12.35 -7.08
C LEU A 107 13.60 11.58 -6.45
N GLU A 108 14.82 12.10 -6.59
CA GLU A 108 16.04 11.52 -6.01
C GLU A 108 16.07 11.64 -4.47
N ASP A 109 15.35 12.62 -3.91
CA ASP A 109 15.25 12.87 -2.47
C ASP A 109 14.05 12.15 -1.83
N LEU A 110 13.33 11.35 -2.61
CA LEU A 110 12.11 10.66 -2.20
C LEU A 110 12.30 9.13 -2.16
N TYR A 111 11.67 8.51 -1.17
CA TYR A 111 11.15 7.16 -1.34
C TYR A 111 9.75 7.28 -1.92
N PHE A 112 9.46 6.58 -3.02
CA PHE A 112 8.15 6.68 -3.65
C PHE A 112 7.76 5.38 -4.37
N SER A 113 6.46 5.24 -4.56
CA SER A 113 5.85 4.21 -5.41
C SER A 113 4.68 4.83 -6.17
N TYR A 114 4.25 4.13 -7.20
CA TYR A 114 3.04 4.46 -7.94
C TYR A 114 2.29 3.19 -8.30
N GLN A 115 0.97 3.24 -8.15
CA GLN A 115 0.09 2.13 -8.46
C GLN A 115 -0.98 2.58 -9.45
N LYS A 116 -1.21 1.78 -10.49
CA LYS A 116 -2.28 2.05 -11.46
C LYS A 116 -3.64 1.87 -10.79
N ILE A 117 -4.48 2.90 -10.83
CA ILE A 117 -5.84 2.90 -10.27
C ILE A 117 -6.93 2.95 -11.34
N ALA A 118 -6.60 3.42 -12.56
CA ALA A 118 -7.47 3.34 -13.73
C ALA A 118 -6.62 3.30 -15.02
N PRO A 119 -7.21 3.06 -16.21
CA PRO A 119 -6.46 3.21 -17.46
C PRO A 119 -5.80 4.59 -17.53
N PHE A 120 -4.48 4.61 -17.70
CA PHE A 120 -3.67 5.81 -17.80
C PHE A 120 -3.58 6.68 -16.53
N LEU A 121 -4.07 6.20 -15.39
CA LEU A 121 -4.09 6.94 -14.13
C LEU A 121 -3.40 6.13 -13.03
N TYR A 122 -2.43 6.76 -12.39
CA TYR A 122 -1.62 6.18 -11.33
C TYR A 122 -1.71 7.02 -10.06
N GLN A 123 -1.92 6.38 -8.92
CA GLN A 123 -1.71 6.98 -7.60
C GLN A 123 -0.20 6.98 -7.32
N PHE A 124 0.41 8.15 -7.23
CA PHE A 124 1.76 8.35 -6.70
C PHE A 124 1.69 8.60 -5.20
N ILE A 125 2.58 7.95 -4.45
CA ILE A 125 2.83 8.19 -3.03
C ILE A 125 4.34 8.36 -2.84
N GLY A 126 4.74 9.48 -2.28
CA GLY A 126 6.14 9.77 -1.95
C GLY A 126 6.33 10.30 -0.54
N VAL A 127 7.52 10.10 0.00
CA VAL A 127 7.96 10.61 1.29
C VAL A 127 9.43 10.99 1.20
N LYS A 128 9.85 12.07 1.87
CA LYS A 128 11.26 12.51 1.87
C LYS A 128 12.14 11.45 2.54
N LYS A 129 13.28 11.13 1.92
CA LYS A 129 14.25 10.18 2.48
C LYS A 129 14.62 10.52 3.91
N GLN A 130 14.99 11.79 4.15
CA GLN A 130 15.35 12.32 5.46
C GLN A 130 14.26 12.09 6.53
N TYR A 131 12.98 12.19 6.18
CA TYR A 131 11.90 11.95 7.14
C TYR A 131 11.87 10.49 7.59
N MET A 132 11.95 9.56 6.63
CA MET A 132 12.01 8.12 6.94
C MET A 132 13.28 7.75 7.71
N ASP A 133 14.43 8.32 7.34
CA ASP A 133 15.70 8.08 8.03
C ASP A 133 15.60 8.51 9.50
N ASN A 134 15.02 9.69 9.78
CA ASN A 134 14.78 10.16 11.15
C ASN A 134 13.86 9.22 11.95
N LEU A 135 12.83 8.62 11.33
CA LEU A 135 11.95 7.65 12.00
C LEU A 135 12.68 6.33 12.31
N LEU A 136 13.56 5.87 11.42
CA LEU A 136 14.39 4.69 11.65
C LEU A 136 15.42 4.94 12.76
N GLU A 137 16.05 6.11 12.78
CA GLU A 137 16.95 6.52 13.86
C GLU A 137 16.22 6.64 15.21
N LEU A 138 15.02 7.22 15.23
CA LEU A 138 14.16 7.28 16.41
C LEU A 138 13.85 5.88 16.96
N THR A 139 13.41 4.96 16.12
CA THR A 139 13.06 3.59 16.58
C THR A 139 14.28 2.82 17.05
N THR A 140 15.45 3.08 16.46
CA THR A 140 16.74 2.57 16.94
C THR A 140 17.07 3.13 18.33
N ALA A 141 16.91 4.43 18.55
CA ALA A 141 17.16 5.07 19.85
C ALA A 141 16.19 4.57 20.95
N LEU A 142 14.93 4.29 20.58
CA LEU A 142 13.92 3.74 21.47
C LEU A 142 14.11 2.24 21.77
N GLY A 143 14.77 1.49 20.88
CA GLY A 143 14.80 0.03 20.95
C GLY A 143 13.42 -0.62 20.76
N VAL A 144 12.58 -0.04 19.89
CA VAL A 144 11.24 -0.53 19.52
C VAL A 144 11.19 -0.88 18.03
N SER A 145 10.40 -1.87 17.62
CA SER A 145 10.22 -2.17 16.20
C SER A 145 9.27 -1.17 15.54
N LEU A 146 9.67 -0.62 14.40
CA LEU A 146 8.80 0.14 13.52
C LEU A 146 8.01 -0.85 12.64
N LYS A 147 6.69 -0.89 12.80
CA LYS A 147 5.79 -1.81 12.09
C LYS A 147 5.12 -1.16 10.89
N ASN A 148 4.62 0.07 11.08
CA ASN A 148 3.94 0.82 10.03
C ASN A 148 4.31 2.29 10.08
N VAL A 149 4.33 2.93 8.92
CA VAL A 149 4.37 4.38 8.75
C VAL A 149 3.25 4.76 7.79
N VAL A 150 2.19 5.39 8.28
CA VAL A 150 0.90 5.48 7.58
C VAL A 150 0.49 6.93 7.36
N PRO A 151 0.33 7.40 6.10
CA PRO A 151 -0.29 8.68 5.80
C PRO A 151 -1.78 8.57 6.07
N TRP A 152 -2.29 9.23 7.10
CA TRP A 152 -3.68 9.04 7.48
C TRP A 152 -4.66 9.55 6.40
N LEU A 153 -4.29 10.60 5.66
CA LEU A 153 -5.18 11.26 4.70
C LEU A 153 -5.53 10.37 3.49
N ILE A 154 -4.64 9.44 3.10
CA ILE A 154 -4.91 8.51 1.99
C ILE A 154 -5.97 7.46 2.35
N LEU A 155 -6.22 7.24 3.64
CA LEU A 155 -7.20 6.25 4.12
C LEU A 155 -8.63 6.78 4.05
N MET A 156 -8.82 8.10 4.04
CA MET A 156 -10.12 8.74 4.20
C MET A 156 -11.16 8.32 3.14
N PRO A 157 -10.85 8.24 1.84
CA PRO A 157 -11.81 7.79 0.82
C PRO A 157 -12.34 6.39 1.09
N LYS A 158 -11.42 5.49 1.46
CA LYS A 158 -11.74 4.10 1.77
C LYS A 158 -12.55 4.00 3.07
N TYR A 159 -12.19 4.77 4.09
CA TYR A 159 -12.92 4.83 5.37
C TYR A 159 -14.38 5.27 5.20
N VAL A 160 -14.64 6.34 4.43
CA VAL A 160 -16.02 6.80 4.17
C VAL A 160 -16.74 5.98 3.08
N GLY A 161 -16.03 5.06 2.42
CA GLY A 161 -16.57 4.19 1.38
C GLY A 161 -16.98 4.91 0.09
N THR A 162 -16.29 5.99 -0.29
CA THR A 162 -16.63 6.78 -1.49
C THR A 162 -15.66 6.55 -2.65
N ASN A 163 -16.19 6.09 -3.78
CA ASN A 163 -15.48 6.12 -5.06
C ASN A 163 -15.72 7.42 -5.84
N ASP A 164 -16.75 8.18 -5.46
CA ASP A 164 -17.09 9.43 -6.12
C ASP A 164 -16.05 10.51 -5.80
N PRO A 165 -15.83 11.46 -6.72
CA PRO A 165 -15.01 12.62 -6.45
C PRO A 165 -15.49 13.35 -5.20
N ALA A 166 -14.58 13.58 -4.27
CA ALA A 166 -14.91 14.18 -2.98
C ALA A 166 -13.72 14.97 -2.43
N VAL A 167 -14.04 16.05 -1.70
CA VAL A 167 -13.06 16.82 -0.95
C VAL A 167 -13.08 16.37 0.50
N PHE A 168 -11.90 16.19 1.08
CA PHE A 168 -11.70 15.92 2.49
C PHE A 168 -11.08 17.16 3.13
N ILE A 169 -11.71 17.65 4.20
CA ILE A 169 -11.23 18.83 4.93
C ILE A 169 -11.19 18.47 6.42
N CYS A 170 -9.99 18.40 6.97
CA CYS A 170 -9.77 17.96 8.34
C CYS A 170 -9.07 19.04 9.14
N ARG A 171 -9.51 19.27 10.37
CA ARG A 171 -8.87 20.19 11.31
C ARG A 171 -8.12 19.38 12.37
N VAL A 172 -6.80 19.51 12.39
CA VAL A 172 -5.92 18.87 13.38
C VAL A 172 -5.11 19.99 14.01
N ASP A 173 -5.32 20.24 15.31
CA ASP A 173 -4.58 21.25 16.09
C ASP A 173 -4.57 22.68 15.53
N GLY A 174 -5.61 23.05 14.78
CA GLY A 174 -5.68 24.36 14.11
C GLY A 174 -5.06 24.39 12.72
N SER A 175 -4.35 23.33 12.32
CA SER A 175 -3.93 23.09 10.94
C SER A 175 -5.10 22.50 10.15
N HIS A 176 -5.27 22.98 8.92
CA HIS A 176 -6.32 22.56 8.01
C HIS A 176 -5.71 21.66 6.93
N ALA A 177 -5.85 20.35 7.12
CA ALA A 177 -5.48 19.36 6.11
C ALA A 177 -6.59 19.25 5.08
N MET A 178 -6.22 19.28 3.80
CA MET A 178 -7.14 19.16 2.68
C MET A 178 -6.65 18.07 1.74
N ALA A 179 -7.58 17.20 1.34
CA ALA A 179 -7.35 16.27 0.25
C ALA A 179 -8.47 16.34 -0.75
N LEU A 180 -8.14 15.99 -1.97
CA LEU A 180 -9.11 15.66 -2.98
C LEU A 180 -8.94 14.21 -3.39
N SER A 181 -10.06 13.50 -3.39
CA SER A 181 -10.17 12.12 -3.77
C SER A 181 -10.96 11.90 -5.06
N GLU A 182 -10.61 10.84 -5.78
CA GLU A 182 -11.42 10.18 -6.80
C GLU A 182 -10.98 8.71 -6.93
N LEU A 183 -11.90 7.77 -7.19
CA LEU A 183 -11.58 6.34 -7.38
C LEU A 183 -10.80 5.74 -6.18
N ASN A 184 -11.14 6.13 -4.95
CA ASN A 184 -10.41 5.79 -3.71
C ASN A 184 -8.94 6.25 -3.65
N GLY A 185 -8.46 7.04 -4.61
CA GLY A 185 -7.13 7.63 -4.60
C GLY A 185 -7.17 9.13 -4.29
N ILE A 186 -6.02 9.71 -3.94
CA ILE A 186 -5.83 11.14 -3.67
C ILE A 186 -5.09 11.80 -4.84
N PHE A 187 -5.78 12.74 -5.49
CA PHE A 187 -5.23 13.57 -6.58
C PHE A 187 -4.36 14.70 -6.05
N TYR A 188 -4.77 15.30 -4.94
CA TYR A 188 -4.08 16.40 -4.28
C TYR A 188 -4.23 16.30 -2.77
N SER A 189 -3.16 16.66 -2.06
CA SER A 189 -3.11 16.86 -0.62
C SER A 189 -2.32 18.13 -0.30
N GLY A 190 -2.73 18.83 0.76
CA GLY A 190 -2.04 20.01 1.27
C GLY A 190 -2.50 20.39 2.67
N VAL A 191 -1.74 21.27 3.32
CA VAL A 191 -2.03 21.82 4.65
C VAL A 191 -2.05 23.34 4.58
N SER A 192 -2.98 23.96 5.31
CA SER A 192 -3.12 25.41 5.44
C SER A 192 -3.29 25.80 6.89
N ASN A 193 -2.62 26.88 7.32
CA ASN A 193 -2.84 27.49 8.64
C ASN A 193 -3.99 28.52 8.64
N LYS A 194 -4.62 28.72 7.47
CA LYS A 194 -5.80 29.56 7.32
C LYS A 194 -7.03 28.68 7.16
N GLU A 195 -8.15 29.12 7.73
CA GLU A 195 -9.44 28.48 7.54
C GLU A 195 -9.76 28.34 6.05
N VAL A 196 -10.25 27.15 5.68
CA VAL A 196 -10.67 26.87 4.31
C VAL A 196 -11.97 27.62 4.04
N THR A 197 -11.90 28.60 3.14
CA THR A 197 -13.06 29.38 2.70
C THR A 197 -13.81 28.69 1.57
N ALA A 198 -15.08 29.07 1.36
CA ALA A 198 -15.88 28.60 0.24
C ALA A 198 -15.21 28.88 -1.11
N ASP A 199 -14.66 30.09 -1.29
CA ASP A 199 -13.97 30.49 -2.53
C ASP A 199 -12.72 29.66 -2.79
N GLN A 200 -11.96 29.31 -1.74
CA GLN A 200 -10.82 28.40 -1.86
C GLN A 200 -11.29 27.02 -2.29
N LEU A 201 -12.35 26.49 -1.67
CA LEU A 201 -12.91 25.19 -2.04
C LEU A 201 -13.42 25.18 -3.48
N GLU A 202 -14.10 26.24 -3.93
CA GLU A 202 -14.56 26.39 -5.32
C GLU A 202 -13.38 26.46 -6.29
N SER A 203 -12.33 27.23 -5.98
CA SER A 203 -11.11 27.29 -6.80
C SER A 203 -10.43 25.92 -6.89
N PHE A 204 -10.26 25.23 -5.75
CA PHE A 204 -9.72 23.88 -5.70
C PHE A 204 -10.56 22.94 -6.54
N VAL A 205 -11.89 23.03 -6.48
CA VAL A 205 -12.79 22.18 -7.26
C VAL A 205 -12.72 22.46 -8.76
N ALA A 206 -12.58 23.74 -9.13
CA ALA A 206 -12.47 24.18 -10.51
C ALA A 206 -11.19 23.67 -11.19
N ASP A 207 -10.05 23.69 -10.48
CA ASP A 207 -8.76 23.20 -11.00
C ASP A 207 -8.80 21.70 -11.36
N LEU A 208 -9.75 20.94 -10.81
CA LEU A 208 -9.95 19.49 -11.04
C LEU A 208 -10.85 19.18 -12.21
N SER A 209 -11.61 20.18 -12.65
CA SER A 209 -12.41 20.08 -13.84
C SER A 209 -11.57 19.92 -15.12
N LEU A 210 -10.24 19.78 -15.02
CA LEU A 210 -9.35 19.33 -16.09
C LEU A 210 -9.89 18.10 -16.87
N TYR A 211 -10.71 17.25 -16.25
CA TYR A 211 -11.43 16.16 -16.92
C TYR A 211 -12.73 16.55 -17.65
N LYS A 212 -13.07 17.84 -17.73
CA LYS A 212 -14.35 18.37 -18.25
C LYS A 212 -15.52 17.51 -17.77
N LYS A 213 -15.58 17.23 -16.47
CA LYS A 213 -16.64 16.38 -15.93
C LYS A 213 -17.97 17.06 -16.22
N LYS A 214 -18.90 16.31 -16.82
CA LYS A 214 -20.30 16.74 -16.97
C LYS A 214 -20.96 17.03 -15.61
N THR A 215 -20.34 16.56 -14.52
CA THR A 215 -20.83 16.69 -13.14
C THR A 215 -19.74 17.30 -12.26
N PRO A 216 -19.97 18.46 -11.63
CA PRO A 216 -19.01 19.07 -10.70
C PRO A 216 -18.86 18.23 -9.42
N VAL A 217 -17.69 18.30 -8.78
CA VAL A 217 -17.46 17.69 -7.45
C VAL A 217 -18.34 18.42 -6.44
N LYS A 218 -19.22 17.69 -5.73
CA LYS A 218 -20.14 18.28 -4.75
C LYS A 218 -20.00 17.71 -3.35
N LYS A 219 -19.36 16.55 -3.17
CA LYS A 219 -19.25 15.90 -1.86
C LYS A 219 -18.05 16.46 -1.09
N VAL A 220 -18.29 16.84 0.16
CA VAL A 220 -17.25 17.28 1.10
C VAL A 220 -17.39 16.45 2.37
N TYR A 221 -16.29 15.85 2.80
CA TYR A 221 -16.19 15.13 4.06
C TYR A 221 -15.32 15.94 5.02
N THR A 222 -15.79 16.13 6.24
CA THR A 222 -15.10 16.96 7.24
C THR A 222 -14.73 16.18 8.49
N LEU A 223 -13.55 16.44 9.05
CA LEU A 223 -13.13 15.92 10.36
C LEU A 223 -12.80 17.09 11.28
N ASN A 224 -13.35 17.09 12.50
CA ASN A 224 -13.11 18.14 13.52
C ASN A 224 -13.50 19.57 13.10
N TYR A 225 -14.51 19.70 12.24
CA TYR A 225 -15.16 20.98 11.98
C TYR A 225 -16.50 21.03 12.71
N ARG A 226 -16.79 22.18 13.32
CA ARG A 226 -18.15 22.51 13.78
C ARG A 226 -18.81 23.36 12.71
N ASP A 227 -19.97 22.91 12.23
CA ASP A 227 -20.84 23.68 11.35
C ASP A 227 -20.16 24.21 10.07
N PHE A 228 -19.39 23.35 9.39
CA PHE A 228 -18.83 23.69 8.07
C PHE A 228 -19.93 23.57 7.01
N ASP A 229 -20.38 24.70 6.49
CA ASP A 229 -21.33 24.76 5.38
C ASP A 229 -20.73 25.57 4.23
N VAL A 230 -20.85 25.01 3.02
CA VAL A 230 -20.40 25.66 1.79
C VAL A 230 -21.50 25.51 0.76
N LYS A 231 -22.00 26.65 0.30
CA LYS A 231 -23.05 26.71 -0.70
C LYS A 231 -22.68 25.88 -1.95
N GLY A 232 -23.57 24.98 -2.34
CA GLY A 232 -23.38 24.15 -3.54
C GLY A 232 -22.67 22.81 -3.29
N PHE A 233 -22.24 22.56 -2.05
CA PHE A 233 -21.65 21.30 -1.62
C PHE A 233 -22.55 20.54 -0.66
N GLU A 234 -22.48 19.21 -0.72
CA GLU A 234 -23.07 18.27 0.22
C GLU A 234 -21.98 17.93 1.25
N VAL A 235 -22.05 18.59 2.41
CA VAL A 235 -21.09 18.39 3.50
C VAL A 235 -21.56 17.26 4.42
N SER A 236 -20.66 16.31 4.70
CA SER A 236 -20.87 15.23 5.66
C SER A 236 -19.72 15.19 6.66
N GLU A 237 -20.01 14.88 7.92
CA GLU A 237 -18.97 14.65 8.93
C GLU A 237 -18.39 13.23 8.76
N ILE A 238 -17.08 13.11 8.90
CA ILE A 238 -16.39 11.83 9.00
C ILE A 238 -16.70 11.28 10.38
N GLY A 239 -17.61 10.31 10.43
CA GLY A 239 -17.99 9.64 11.68
C GLY A 239 -16.81 8.95 12.36
N LEU A 240 -16.92 8.74 13.67
CA LEU A 240 -15.92 8.00 14.42
C LEU A 240 -16.11 6.49 14.28
N PRO A 241 -15.01 5.71 14.33
CA PRO A 241 -15.11 4.26 14.36
C PRO A 241 -15.86 3.80 15.62
N PRO A 242 -16.53 2.63 15.57
CA PRO A 242 -17.29 2.09 16.70
C PRO A 242 -16.35 1.60 17.81
N ILE A 243 -15.83 2.52 18.61
CA ILE A 243 -14.90 2.24 19.71
C ILE A 243 -15.66 2.30 21.05
N ASN A 244 -15.51 1.25 21.86
CA ASN A 244 -16.21 1.09 23.14
C ASN A 244 -15.57 1.87 24.32
N ASN A 245 -14.60 2.74 24.03
CA ASN A 245 -13.79 3.46 25.01
C ASN A 245 -13.84 4.95 24.72
N GLU A 246 -13.95 5.77 25.78
CA GLU A 246 -13.84 7.22 25.67
C GLU A 246 -12.39 7.64 25.40
N PHE A 247 -12.21 8.62 24.52
CA PHE A 247 -10.93 9.26 24.21
C PHE A 247 -11.17 10.71 23.80
N ASP A 248 -10.17 11.56 23.99
CA ASP A 248 -10.26 12.98 23.63
C ASP A 248 -10.22 13.19 22.11
N ASP A 249 -10.90 14.24 21.64
CA ASP A 249 -11.02 14.59 20.20
C ASP A 249 -9.67 14.68 19.47
N GLU A 250 -8.60 15.01 20.19
CA GLU A 250 -7.24 15.11 19.63
C GLU A 250 -6.67 13.75 19.15
N PHE A 251 -7.24 12.62 19.58
CA PHE A 251 -6.82 11.27 19.19
C PHE A 251 -7.66 10.66 18.07
N LYS A 252 -8.61 11.41 17.50
CA LYS A 252 -9.51 10.90 16.44
C LYS A 252 -8.77 10.34 15.23
N VAL A 253 -7.69 10.99 14.79
CA VAL A 253 -6.86 10.49 13.67
C VAL A 253 -6.21 9.15 14.03
N ASN A 254 -5.67 9.02 15.25
CA ASN A 254 -5.09 7.76 15.71
C ASN A 254 -6.11 6.62 15.73
N MET A 255 -7.34 6.91 16.15
CA MET A 255 -8.44 5.96 16.16
C MET A 255 -8.90 5.56 14.76
N LEU A 256 -8.99 6.52 13.83
CA LEU A 256 -9.32 6.26 12.43
C LEU A 256 -8.26 5.36 11.77
N VAL A 257 -6.98 5.67 11.98
CA VAL A 257 -5.88 4.85 11.43
C VAL A 257 -5.90 3.46 12.05
N ASN A 258 -6.02 3.34 13.38
CA ASN A 258 -6.10 2.02 14.01
C ASN A 258 -7.26 1.18 13.45
N TYR A 259 -8.46 1.76 13.37
CA TYR A 259 -9.62 1.08 12.81
C TYR A 259 -9.35 0.59 11.38
N MET A 260 -8.79 1.46 10.53
CA MET A 260 -8.44 1.09 9.16
C MET A 260 -7.39 -0.02 9.10
N MET A 261 -6.36 0.02 9.94
CA MET A 261 -5.35 -1.04 10.00
C MET A 261 -5.97 -2.39 10.42
N ASP A 262 -6.96 -2.38 11.30
CA ASP A 262 -7.63 -3.58 11.79
C ASP A 262 -8.65 -4.14 10.76
N THR A 263 -9.36 -3.28 10.04
CA THR A 263 -10.38 -3.70 9.05
C THR A 263 -9.80 -3.93 7.65
N GLU A 264 -8.66 -3.34 7.33
CA GLU A 264 -8.03 -3.39 6.00
C GLU A 264 -6.56 -3.84 6.11
N PRO A 265 -6.30 -5.13 6.37
CA PRO A 265 -4.95 -5.64 6.65
C PRO A 265 -3.96 -5.40 5.49
N ASP A 266 -4.46 -5.26 4.27
CA ASP A 266 -3.68 -4.94 3.06
C ASP A 266 -2.90 -3.62 3.18
N ILE A 267 -3.33 -2.68 4.03
CA ILE A 267 -2.61 -1.42 4.27
C ILE A 267 -1.16 -1.70 4.71
N THR A 268 -0.94 -2.74 5.51
CA THR A 268 0.38 -3.14 6.02
C THR A 268 1.35 -3.47 4.88
N PHE A 269 0.86 -4.06 3.79
CA PHE A 269 1.68 -4.67 2.74
C PHE A 269 1.69 -3.88 1.42
N CYS A 270 0.99 -2.74 1.36
CA CYS A 270 0.92 -1.92 0.16
C CYS A 270 1.60 -0.56 0.35
N GLN A 271 1.56 0.28 -0.69
CA GLN A 271 2.15 1.62 -0.71
C GLN A 271 1.56 2.61 0.31
N MET A 272 0.43 2.25 0.96
CA MET A 272 -0.15 3.03 2.07
C MET A 272 0.64 2.89 3.38
N ASN A 273 1.52 1.88 3.48
CA ASN A 273 2.56 1.82 4.51
C ASN A 273 3.88 2.26 3.86
N LEU A 274 4.37 3.45 4.23
CA LEU A 274 5.53 4.10 3.63
C LEU A 274 6.83 3.30 3.82
N LEU A 275 6.88 2.37 4.78
CA LEU A 275 8.00 1.45 4.92
C LEU A 275 8.22 0.60 3.66
N ASN A 276 7.15 0.28 2.94
CA ASN A 276 7.20 -0.51 1.71
C ASN A 276 7.77 0.27 0.51
N LEU A 277 8.03 1.57 0.66
CA LEU A 277 8.66 2.40 -0.37
C LEU A 277 10.19 2.37 -0.31
N MET A 278 10.75 1.91 0.81
CA MET A 278 12.19 1.85 1.00
C MET A 278 12.78 0.68 0.20
N PRO A 279 13.99 0.85 -0.37
CA PRO A 279 14.69 -0.24 -1.00
C PRO A 279 14.96 -1.33 0.03
N LEU A 280 14.79 -2.58 -0.36
CA LEU A 280 15.23 -3.69 0.47
C LEU A 280 16.74 -3.59 0.67
N PRO A 281 17.26 -3.70 1.90
CA PRO A 281 18.69 -3.58 2.15
C PRO A 281 19.46 -4.63 1.35
N SER A 282 20.39 -4.19 0.51
CA SER A 282 21.30 -5.07 -0.22
C SER A 282 22.27 -5.72 0.77
N VAL A 283 22.26 -7.04 0.89
CA VAL A 283 23.29 -7.76 1.65
C VAL A 283 24.62 -7.66 0.89
N VAL A 284 25.48 -6.71 1.29
CA VAL A 284 26.87 -6.68 0.81
C VAL A 284 27.64 -7.83 1.48
N LYS A 285 27.69 -8.99 0.81
CA LYS A 285 28.63 -10.04 1.19
C LYS A 285 30.03 -9.62 0.76
N SER A 286 30.81 -9.04 1.67
CA SER A 286 32.26 -9.07 1.55
C SER A 286 32.74 -10.51 1.69
N ASN A 287 33.24 -11.10 0.62
CA ASN A 287 34.14 -12.26 0.71
C ASN A 287 35.29 -12.09 -0.28
N LYS A 288 36.51 -12.27 0.24
CA LYS A 288 37.73 -12.35 -0.57
C LYS A 288 37.65 -13.58 -1.49
N SER A 289 37.90 -13.32 -2.77
CA SER A 289 38.33 -14.19 -3.88
C SER A 289 37.30 -14.99 -4.70
N LEU A 290 37.33 -14.64 -6.01
CA LEU A 290 37.04 -15.37 -7.27
C LEU A 290 35.58 -15.68 -7.70
N VAL A 291 35.00 -14.75 -8.51
CA VAL A 291 34.73 -14.88 -9.97
C VAL A 291 34.29 -16.29 -10.46
N TYR A 292 33.17 -16.55 -11.16
CA TYR A 292 32.13 -15.75 -11.84
C TYR A 292 30.84 -16.57 -12.05
N ALA A 293 29.74 -15.82 -12.26
CA ALA A 293 28.57 -16.09 -13.10
C ALA A 293 27.52 -17.14 -12.71
N GLY A 294 26.31 -16.62 -12.45
CA GLY A 294 25.14 -17.02 -13.24
C GLY A 294 24.09 -17.89 -12.55
N ALA A 295 23.07 -17.22 -11.99
CA ALA A 295 21.73 -17.72 -11.63
C ALA A 295 21.62 -18.83 -10.56
N ALA A 296 21.00 -18.48 -9.42
CA ALA A 296 19.79 -19.15 -8.92
C ALA A 296 19.41 -18.59 -7.54
N SER A 297 18.12 -18.31 -7.42
CA SER A 297 17.32 -17.87 -6.29
C SER A 297 17.36 -18.83 -5.09
N ILE A 298 16.88 -18.35 -3.93
CA ILE A 298 16.24 -19.03 -2.77
C ILE A 298 16.69 -18.27 -1.50
N LEU A 299 15.88 -17.34 -0.95
CA LEU A 299 14.66 -17.49 -0.14
C LEU A 299 14.93 -17.41 1.38
N VAL A 300 13.93 -16.84 2.07
CA VAL A 300 13.55 -17.01 3.49
C VAL A 300 14.13 -16.02 4.51
N ILE A 301 13.28 -15.06 4.91
CA ILE A 301 12.73 -14.93 6.28
C ILE A 301 13.70 -15.40 7.40
N ALA A 302 14.65 -14.54 7.82
CA ALA A 302 15.44 -14.81 9.03
C ALA A 302 16.11 -13.56 9.66
N GLY A 303 15.65 -12.34 9.33
CA GLY A 303 16.27 -11.10 9.86
C GLY A 303 16.03 -10.87 11.35
N ILE A 304 14.88 -11.29 11.87
CA ILE A 304 14.49 -11.04 13.27
C ILE A 304 15.18 -12.01 14.25
N LEU A 305 15.60 -13.21 13.82
CA LEU A 305 16.31 -14.18 14.67
C LEU A 305 17.83 -13.99 14.69
N SER A 306 18.41 -13.32 13.69
CA SER A 306 19.87 -13.16 13.58
C SER A 306 20.44 -12.08 14.52
N PHE A 307 19.61 -11.11 14.93
CA PHE A 307 19.99 -10.08 15.90
C PHE A 307 20.15 -10.64 17.33
N PHE A 308 19.49 -11.76 17.64
CA PHE A 308 19.53 -12.40 18.97
C PHE A 308 20.84 -13.16 19.28
N LEU A 309 21.68 -13.45 18.27
CA LEU A 309 22.91 -14.24 18.47
C LEU A 309 24.20 -13.40 18.44
N PHE A 310 24.16 -12.13 18.04
CA PHE A 310 25.38 -11.35 17.80
C PHE A 310 25.70 -10.25 18.83
N PHE A 311 24.78 -9.88 19.73
CA PHE A 311 25.03 -8.84 20.74
C PHE A 311 25.78 -9.30 22.01
N ASN A 312 26.58 -10.37 21.90
CA ASN A 312 27.47 -10.78 22.98
C ASN A 312 28.88 -11.14 22.50
N LYS A 313 29.60 -10.20 21.87
CA LYS A 313 31.07 -10.07 22.01
C LYS A 313 31.68 -8.84 21.34
N SER A 314 32.62 -8.24 22.05
CA SER A 314 33.38 -7.01 21.79
C SER A 314 34.38 -7.06 20.61
N GLY A 315 34.65 -5.88 20.01
CA GLY A 315 36.03 -5.42 19.72
C GLY A 315 36.44 -5.08 18.27
N LYS A 316 36.70 -3.78 18.05
CA LYS A 316 37.85 -3.13 17.33
C LYS A 316 37.91 -3.02 15.78
N ASN A 317 38.10 -1.75 15.34
CA ASN A 317 38.66 -1.12 14.12
C ASN A 317 38.98 -1.96 12.86
N ASP A 318 38.64 -1.47 11.64
CA ASP A 318 39.47 -0.52 10.85
C ASP A 318 38.83 -0.06 9.51
N ASN A 319 39.35 1.05 8.99
CA ASN A 319 38.99 1.85 7.80
C ASN A 319 38.78 1.11 6.45
N SER A 320 37.91 1.65 5.57
CA SER A 320 38.32 2.34 4.31
C SER A 320 37.18 2.66 3.33
N GLN A 321 37.24 3.90 2.85
CA GLN A 321 37.03 4.41 1.49
C GLN A 321 35.65 4.36 0.82
N VAL A 322 35.17 5.59 0.65
CA VAL A 322 34.11 6.08 -0.24
C VAL A 322 34.44 5.76 -1.69
N ALA A 323 33.48 5.13 -2.37
CA ALA A 323 33.32 5.21 -3.82
C ALA A 323 31.85 5.51 -4.09
N SER A 324 31.59 6.67 -4.68
CA SER A 324 30.27 7.13 -5.10
C SER A 324 29.69 6.18 -6.14
N ALA A 325 28.48 5.69 -5.88
CA ALA A 325 27.63 5.04 -6.87
C ALA A 325 26.25 5.69 -6.79
N VAL A 326 25.75 6.03 -7.98
CA VAL A 326 24.52 6.78 -8.23
C VAL A 326 23.31 6.02 -7.68
N ASP A 327 22.54 6.72 -6.84
CA ASP A 327 21.23 6.31 -6.33
C ASP A 327 20.23 6.09 -7.47
N GLN A 328 19.57 4.93 -7.49
CA GLN A 328 18.26 4.77 -8.12
C GLN A 328 17.36 3.95 -7.19
N ASN A 329 16.56 4.66 -6.39
CA ASN A 329 15.39 4.10 -5.73
C ASN A 329 14.19 4.20 -6.68
N VAL A 330 13.77 3.06 -7.20
CA VAL A 330 12.42 2.91 -7.76
C VAL A 330 11.97 1.49 -7.45
N LEU A 331 10.99 1.33 -6.57
CA LEU A 331 10.16 0.12 -6.56
C LEU A 331 9.05 0.32 -7.59
N SER A 332 9.43 0.29 -8.86
CA SER A 332 8.49 0.18 -9.99
C SER A 332 7.98 -1.25 -10.07
N GLU A 333 6.74 -1.44 -10.55
CA GLU A 333 6.32 -2.69 -11.18
C GLU A 333 7.41 -3.09 -12.20
N GLN A 334 8.13 -4.19 -11.92
CA GLN A 334 8.96 -4.83 -12.94
C GLN A 334 8.02 -5.56 -13.89
N THR A 335 7.55 -4.86 -14.92
CA THR A 335 7.28 -5.51 -16.20
C THR A 335 8.63 -5.62 -16.91
N SER A 336 9.21 -6.82 -16.91
CA SER A 336 10.42 -7.11 -17.68
C SER A 336 10.11 -7.00 -19.17
N GLN A 337 10.46 -5.86 -19.76
CA GLN A 337 10.58 -5.71 -21.21
C GLN A 337 12.04 -5.98 -21.58
N ASN A 338 12.34 -7.24 -21.91
CA ASN A 338 13.52 -7.57 -22.71
C ASN A 338 13.07 -7.62 -24.17
N GLU A 339 13.62 -6.75 -25.02
CA GLU A 339 13.75 -7.09 -26.44
C GLU A 339 14.81 -8.20 -26.60
N PRO A 340 14.67 -9.08 -27.59
CA PRO A 340 15.08 -10.47 -27.45
C PRO A 340 16.59 -10.67 -27.66
N GLN A 341 17.24 -11.22 -26.64
CA GLN A 341 18.22 -12.28 -26.91
C GLN A 341 17.51 -13.63 -26.69
N PRO A 342 17.79 -14.65 -27.53
CA PRO A 342 17.06 -15.91 -27.48
C PRO A 342 17.41 -16.67 -26.20
N VAL A 343 16.63 -16.43 -25.14
CA VAL A 343 16.68 -17.21 -23.90
C VAL A 343 15.66 -18.33 -24.06
N GLN A 344 16.14 -19.57 -24.00
CA GLN A 344 15.28 -20.74 -24.08
C GLN A 344 14.24 -20.71 -22.94
N PRO A 345 12.95 -20.95 -23.23
CA PRO A 345 11.90 -20.90 -22.21
C PRO A 345 12.12 -21.99 -21.16
N VAL A 346 12.06 -21.59 -19.89
CA VAL A 346 11.89 -22.55 -18.79
C VAL A 346 10.53 -23.23 -19.00
N PRO A 347 10.46 -24.56 -19.13
CA PRO A 347 9.21 -25.24 -19.45
C PRO A 347 8.19 -25.08 -18.30
N LEU A 348 6.99 -24.61 -18.64
CA LEU A 348 5.87 -24.51 -17.71
C LEU A 348 5.43 -25.91 -17.28
N ASN A 349 5.48 -26.19 -15.98
CA ASN A 349 5.03 -27.47 -15.43
C ASN A 349 3.56 -27.41 -15.03
N LYS A 350 2.73 -28.29 -15.61
CA LYS A 350 1.28 -28.34 -15.40
C LYS A 350 0.87 -28.66 -13.96
N ALA A 351 1.71 -29.41 -13.24
CA ALA A 351 1.45 -29.80 -11.86
C ALA A 351 1.56 -28.64 -10.85
N ASP A 352 2.16 -27.52 -11.26
CA ASP A 352 2.33 -26.33 -10.41
C ASP A 352 1.04 -25.49 -10.32
N LEU A 353 0.03 -25.84 -11.12
CA LEU A 353 -1.24 -25.12 -11.20
C LEU A 353 -2.34 -25.84 -10.43
N LYS A 354 -2.89 -25.20 -9.40
CA LYS A 354 -4.06 -25.69 -8.66
C LYS A 354 -5.34 -25.25 -9.36
N ILE A 355 -6.15 -26.17 -9.85
CA ILE A 355 -7.36 -25.84 -10.60
C ILE A 355 -8.62 -26.24 -9.82
N MET A 356 -9.59 -25.34 -9.73
CA MET A 356 -10.95 -25.61 -9.29
C MET A 356 -11.86 -25.75 -10.51
N VAL A 357 -12.73 -26.76 -10.53
CA VAL A 357 -13.66 -26.98 -11.64
C VAL A 357 -15.11 -26.87 -11.17
N LEU A 358 -15.88 -26.01 -11.82
CA LEU A 358 -17.31 -25.84 -11.58
C LEU A 358 -18.13 -26.28 -12.80
N ASN A 359 -19.27 -26.91 -12.56
CA ASN A 359 -20.27 -27.20 -13.59
C ASN A 359 -21.22 -26.02 -13.78
N GLY A 360 -21.07 -25.27 -14.87
CA GLY A 360 -22.00 -24.21 -15.26
C GLY A 360 -23.03 -24.65 -16.32
N SER A 361 -22.98 -25.89 -16.79
CA SER A 361 -23.81 -26.34 -17.92
C SER A 361 -25.19 -26.89 -17.55
N GLY A 362 -25.36 -27.33 -16.29
CA GLY A 362 -26.50 -28.15 -15.87
C GLY A 362 -26.47 -29.62 -16.35
N ILE A 363 -25.43 -30.03 -17.08
CA ILE A 363 -25.23 -31.42 -17.53
C ILE A 363 -24.63 -32.23 -16.38
N ASN A 364 -25.32 -33.29 -15.95
CA ASN A 364 -24.87 -34.13 -14.86
C ASN A 364 -23.50 -34.78 -15.15
N GLY A 365 -22.55 -34.55 -14.25
CA GLY A 365 -21.22 -35.14 -14.31
C GLY A 365 -20.18 -34.36 -15.13
N LEU A 366 -20.51 -33.20 -15.71
CA LEU A 366 -19.58 -32.45 -16.56
C LEU A 366 -18.30 -31.99 -15.82
N ALA A 367 -18.42 -31.50 -14.57
CA ALA A 367 -17.25 -31.12 -13.77
C ALA A 367 -16.33 -32.32 -13.46
N ALA A 368 -16.91 -33.50 -13.23
CA ALA A 368 -16.15 -34.72 -12.99
C ALA A 368 -15.39 -35.17 -14.26
N ARG A 369 -16.04 -35.12 -15.43
CA ARG A 369 -15.39 -35.43 -16.72
C ARG A 369 -14.29 -34.42 -17.07
N THR A 370 -14.53 -33.14 -16.79
CA THR A 370 -13.55 -32.07 -16.95
C THR A 370 -12.33 -32.29 -16.04
N LYS A 371 -12.55 -32.70 -14.79
CA LYS A 371 -11.48 -33.10 -13.89
C LYS A 371 -10.66 -34.25 -14.46
N THR A 372 -11.32 -35.33 -14.91
CA THR A 372 -10.62 -36.49 -15.50
C THR A 372 -9.77 -36.09 -16.70
N LEU A 373 -10.32 -35.30 -17.63
CA LEU A 373 -9.56 -34.77 -18.77
C LEU A 373 -8.29 -34.03 -18.32
N LEU A 374 -8.43 -33.12 -17.36
CA LEU A 374 -7.31 -32.27 -16.93
C LEU A 374 -6.26 -33.06 -16.13
N GLU A 375 -6.67 -34.02 -15.31
CA GLU A 375 -5.75 -34.91 -14.59
C GLU A 375 -4.96 -35.79 -15.57
N GLU A 376 -5.60 -36.32 -16.62
CA GLU A 376 -4.93 -37.08 -17.69
C GLU A 376 -3.91 -36.24 -18.46
N LYS A 377 -4.14 -34.93 -18.57
CA LYS A 377 -3.21 -33.97 -19.19
C LYS A 377 -2.08 -33.52 -18.25
N GLY A 378 -2.12 -33.92 -16.97
CA GLY A 378 -1.08 -33.67 -15.96
C GLY A 378 -1.33 -32.46 -15.05
N TYR A 379 -2.55 -31.93 -15.01
CA TYR A 379 -2.93 -30.83 -14.11
C TYR A 379 -3.36 -31.33 -12.73
N LYS A 380 -3.21 -30.47 -11.72
CA LYS A 380 -3.67 -30.74 -10.36
C LYS A 380 -5.04 -30.11 -10.11
N ILE A 381 -6.07 -30.94 -9.99
CA ILE A 381 -7.43 -30.48 -9.63
C ILE A 381 -7.59 -30.53 -8.12
N VAL A 382 -7.88 -29.38 -7.51
CA VAL A 382 -8.02 -29.29 -6.05
C VAL A 382 -9.41 -29.65 -5.57
N ASP A 383 -10.46 -29.33 -6.33
CA ASP A 383 -11.84 -29.69 -6.01
C ASP A 383 -12.77 -29.54 -7.23
N ILE A 384 -14.00 -30.06 -7.13
CA ILE A 384 -15.07 -29.90 -8.12
C ILE A 384 -16.40 -29.50 -7.46
N ASP A 385 -17.19 -28.65 -8.11
CA ASP A 385 -18.54 -28.31 -7.62
C ASP A 385 -19.49 -27.87 -8.76
N THR A 386 -20.68 -27.37 -8.43
CA THR A 386 -21.66 -26.79 -9.34
C THR A 386 -21.61 -25.26 -9.26
N ALA A 387 -21.60 -24.58 -10.39
CA ALA A 387 -21.62 -23.12 -10.41
C ALA A 387 -23.00 -22.59 -10.03
N ASN A 388 -23.02 -21.42 -9.38
CA ASN A 388 -24.27 -20.70 -9.08
C ASN A 388 -24.91 -20.07 -10.33
N GLU A 389 -24.15 -19.95 -11.42
CA GLU A 389 -24.60 -19.40 -12.70
C GLU A 389 -24.54 -20.46 -13.80
N ALA A 390 -25.54 -20.45 -14.68
CA ALA A 390 -25.52 -21.27 -15.88
C ALA A 390 -24.76 -20.55 -17.00
N ARG A 391 -23.94 -21.28 -17.77
CA ARG A 391 -23.13 -20.73 -18.86
C ARG A 391 -23.15 -21.64 -20.09
N GLU A 392 -23.18 -21.01 -21.26
CA GLU A 392 -22.99 -21.68 -22.53
C GLU A 392 -21.51 -21.91 -22.81
N ASP A 393 -20.69 -20.86 -22.76
CA ASP A 393 -19.24 -20.94 -22.98
C ASP A 393 -18.47 -21.34 -21.72
N THR A 394 -17.40 -22.12 -21.90
CA THR A 394 -16.47 -22.44 -20.80
C THR A 394 -15.65 -21.21 -20.41
N LEU A 395 -15.63 -20.87 -19.12
CA LEU A 395 -14.82 -19.78 -18.59
C LEU A 395 -13.55 -20.34 -17.95
N LEU A 396 -12.39 -19.80 -18.35
CA LEU A 396 -11.13 -19.94 -17.62
C LEU A 396 -10.81 -18.62 -16.93
N ARG A 397 -10.89 -18.60 -15.61
CA ARG A 397 -10.53 -17.43 -14.81
C ARG A 397 -9.22 -17.70 -14.07
N PHE A 398 -8.20 -16.94 -14.42
CA PHE A 398 -6.85 -17.08 -13.87
C PHE A 398 -6.59 -16.04 -12.79
N LYS A 399 -5.74 -16.39 -11.82
CA LYS A 399 -4.96 -15.37 -11.11
C LYS A 399 -4.01 -14.71 -12.08
N LYS A 400 -3.71 -13.43 -11.85
CA LYS A 400 -2.89 -12.62 -12.77
C LYS A 400 -1.51 -13.23 -13.01
N ASP A 401 -0.88 -13.78 -11.99
CA ASP A 401 0.45 -14.41 -12.07
C ASP A 401 0.44 -15.79 -12.74
N LYS A 402 -0.74 -16.34 -13.08
CA LYS A 402 -0.92 -17.66 -13.70
C LYS A 402 -1.40 -17.60 -15.14
N LEU A 403 -1.60 -16.40 -15.69
CA LEU A 403 -2.05 -16.21 -17.07
C LEU A 403 -1.10 -16.82 -18.11
N ALA A 404 0.18 -16.99 -17.77
CA ALA A 404 1.17 -17.69 -18.62
C ALA A 404 0.78 -19.14 -18.97
N TYR A 405 -0.10 -19.78 -18.18
CA TYR A 405 -0.62 -21.13 -18.44
C TYR A 405 -1.81 -21.16 -19.40
N LYS A 406 -2.31 -19.99 -19.83
CA LYS A 406 -3.50 -19.88 -20.69
C LYS A 406 -3.40 -20.72 -21.95
N GLU A 407 -2.35 -20.54 -22.74
CA GLU A 407 -2.19 -21.23 -24.03
C GLU A 407 -2.00 -22.74 -23.84
N LEU A 408 -1.35 -23.14 -22.74
CA LEU A 408 -1.14 -24.55 -22.40
C LEU A 408 -2.46 -25.25 -22.07
N ILE A 409 -3.28 -24.64 -21.21
CA ILE A 409 -4.61 -25.18 -20.85
C ILE A 409 -5.52 -25.15 -22.06
N GLN A 410 -5.61 -24.03 -22.78
CA GLN A 410 -6.45 -23.93 -23.97
C GLN A 410 -6.06 -24.94 -25.05
N GLY A 411 -4.76 -25.18 -25.24
CA GLY A 411 -4.27 -26.20 -26.17
C GLY A 411 -4.65 -27.61 -25.75
N ASP A 412 -4.48 -27.95 -24.47
CA ASP A 412 -4.82 -29.27 -23.92
C ASP A 412 -6.32 -29.56 -23.90
N THR A 413 -7.16 -28.52 -23.81
CA THR A 413 -8.62 -28.65 -23.71
C THR A 413 -9.38 -28.26 -24.97
N LYS A 414 -8.70 -27.89 -26.06
CA LYS A 414 -9.33 -27.33 -27.28
C LYS A 414 -10.40 -28.24 -27.89
N GLU A 415 -10.15 -29.56 -27.87
CA GLU A 415 -11.09 -30.54 -28.41
C GLU A 415 -12.34 -30.69 -27.53
N ALA A 416 -12.21 -30.49 -26.23
CA ALA A 416 -13.28 -30.61 -25.26
C ALA A 416 -14.06 -29.30 -25.07
N PHE A 417 -13.41 -28.14 -25.26
CA PHE A 417 -13.99 -26.81 -25.06
C PHE A 417 -13.87 -25.98 -26.35
N PRO A 418 -14.86 -26.09 -27.26
CA PRO A 418 -14.82 -25.38 -28.54
C PRO A 418 -14.97 -23.85 -28.37
N GLN A 419 -15.63 -23.41 -27.30
CA GLN A 419 -15.76 -22.00 -26.94
C GLN A 419 -15.24 -21.74 -25.53
N VAL A 420 -14.25 -20.85 -25.44
CA VAL A 420 -13.57 -20.51 -24.19
C VAL A 420 -13.47 -19.00 -24.03
N VAL A 421 -14.02 -18.50 -22.93
CA VAL A 421 -13.81 -17.14 -22.44
C VAL A 421 -12.68 -17.16 -21.42
N VAL A 422 -11.77 -16.18 -21.48
CA VAL A 422 -10.65 -16.08 -20.55
C VAL A 422 -10.69 -14.75 -19.81
N GLU A 423 -10.56 -14.82 -18.50
CA GLU A 423 -10.50 -13.68 -17.58
C GLU A 423 -9.30 -13.81 -16.64
N ASP A 424 -8.71 -12.69 -16.24
CA ASP A 424 -7.64 -12.60 -15.23
C ASP A 424 -8.15 -11.97 -13.92
N THR A 425 -9.44 -12.16 -13.65
CA THR A 425 -10.20 -11.56 -12.55
C THR A 425 -10.30 -12.46 -11.32
N LEU A 426 -9.57 -13.58 -11.27
CA LEU A 426 -9.60 -14.45 -10.09
C LEU A 426 -8.91 -13.74 -8.93
N ALA A 427 -9.58 -13.65 -7.78
CA ALA A 427 -9.03 -13.00 -6.61
C ALA A 427 -7.82 -13.77 -6.07
N ASP A 428 -6.77 -13.06 -5.65
CA ASP A 428 -5.54 -13.67 -5.14
C ASP A 428 -5.76 -14.45 -3.82
N THR A 429 -6.87 -14.16 -3.12
CA THR A 429 -7.31 -14.84 -1.88
C THR A 429 -7.86 -16.25 -2.10
N GLU A 430 -8.19 -16.64 -3.34
CA GLU A 430 -8.75 -17.97 -3.62
C GLU A 430 -7.71 -19.09 -3.39
N GLY A 431 -8.15 -20.25 -2.90
CA GLY A 431 -7.26 -21.39 -2.59
C GLY A 431 -6.69 -22.12 -3.81
N TYR A 432 -7.09 -21.71 -5.01
CA TYR A 432 -6.73 -22.27 -6.31
C TYR A 432 -6.26 -21.16 -7.26
N ASP A 433 -5.51 -21.55 -8.28
CA ASP A 433 -4.80 -20.68 -9.21
C ASP A 433 -5.62 -20.38 -10.47
N VAL A 434 -6.51 -21.31 -10.85
CA VAL A 434 -7.43 -21.19 -11.98
C VAL A 434 -8.79 -21.76 -11.60
N LEU A 435 -9.84 -21.01 -11.94
CA LEU A 435 -11.21 -21.49 -11.94
C LEU A 435 -11.62 -21.85 -13.35
N ILE A 436 -12.13 -23.06 -13.54
CA ILE A 436 -12.74 -23.50 -14.80
C ILE A 436 -14.22 -23.69 -14.56
N VAL A 437 -15.05 -22.86 -15.19
CA VAL A 437 -16.50 -23.05 -15.20
C VAL A 437 -16.89 -23.67 -16.53
N ALA A 438 -17.17 -24.97 -16.54
CA ALA A 438 -17.49 -25.72 -17.75
C ALA A 438 -18.90 -25.37 -18.24
N GLY A 439 -18.99 -24.85 -19.47
CA GLY A 439 -20.24 -24.44 -20.11
C GLY A 439 -20.93 -25.55 -20.90
N SER A 440 -22.17 -25.32 -21.34
CA SER A 440 -22.97 -26.30 -22.10
C SER A 440 -22.46 -26.63 -23.50
N THR A 441 -21.55 -25.81 -24.06
CA THR A 441 -20.87 -26.14 -25.33
C THR A 441 -19.71 -27.12 -25.17
N ALA A 442 -19.42 -27.59 -23.96
CA ALA A 442 -18.35 -28.56 -23.73
C ALA A 442 -18.70 -29.94 -24.32
N GLU A 443 -17.75 -30.54 -25.04
CA GLU A 443 -17.88 -31.82 -25.72
C GLU A 443 -17.16 -32.93 -24.92
N LEU A 444 -17.69 -33.24 -23.72
CA LEU A 444 -17.09 -34.19 -22.74
C LEU A 444 -18.01 -35.33 -22.29
#